data_AF-A0A925EK75-F1
#
_entry.id   AF-A0A925EK75-F1
#
_cell.length_a   1.000
_cell.length_b   1.000
_cell.length_c   1.000
_cell.angle_alpha   90.00
_cell.angle_beta   90.00
_cell.angle_gamma   90.00
#
_symmetry.space_group_name_H-M   'P 1'
#
loop_
_entity.id
_entity.type
_entity.pdbx_description
1 polymer ?
#
loop_
_entity_poly.entity_id
_entity_poly.type
_entity_poly.pdbx_seq_one_letter_code
_entity_poly.pdbx_strand_id
1 'polypeptide(L)'
;MKIIIKLTLAAGALLSSCNLPAASSPDPQIATAAALTVQAAINTSENATPLVTSIATNSVGVTSTPTFSQPMASVGEVTNCRAGPGTNYARITQLVPNESVEIIGFFSPNYWIVFTKLGECWLSGEFATPVGSFASVPTVTAPPTQEDGALDAATFPNNGWTFFCYGPGQADITLTWNDKADNETGYRILRNNEVILELPANSTNFSETLELDSGQSVGYIVRAYNLAGEADSAPVTITCP
;
A
#
# COMPACT_ATOMS: atom_id res chain seq x y z
N MET A 1 -23.61 21.25 52.50
CA MET A 1 -22.41 21.33 53.37
C MET A 1 -21.21 21.47 52.45
N LYS A 2 -20.55 22.62 52.46
CA LYS A 2 -19.50 23.05 51.52
C LYS A 2 -18.15 22.46 51.97
N ILE A 3 -17.44 21.78 51.07
CA ILE A 3 -16.02 21.49 51.24
C ILE A 3 -15.29 22.06 50.04
N ILE A 4 -14.70 23.24 50.25
CA ILE A 4 -13.88 23.98 49.30
C ILE A 4 -12.44 23.58 49.61
N ILE A 5 -11.84 22.72 48.80
CA ILE A 5 -10.39 22.45 48.86
C ILE A 5 -9.72 23.37 47.85
N LYS A 6 -9.09 24.43 48.37
CA LYS A 6 -8.17 25.28 47.62
C LYS A 6 -6.82 24.55 47.55
N LEU A 7 -6.36 24.22 46.35
CA LEU A 7 -4.99 23.78 46.12
C LEU A 7 -4.26 24.86 45.31
N THR A 8 -3.41 25.61 46.01
CA THR A 8 -2.55 26.67 45.48
C THR A 8 -1.16 26.16 45.15
N LEU A 9 -0.75 26.43 43.91
CA LEU A 9 0.57 26.90 43.46
C LEU A 9 1.83 26.08 43.78
N ALA A 10 2.42 25.51 42.72
CA ALA A 10 3.88 25.43 42.56
C ALA A 10 4.23 25.48 41.06
N ALA A 11 4.57 26.68 40.58
CA ALA A 11 5.18 26.89 39.28
C ALA A 11 6.65 26.49 39.35
N GLY A 12 7.00 25.34 38.77
CA GLY A 12 8.36 24.88 38.57
C GLY A 12 8.79 25.09 37.13
N ALA A 13 9.39 26.24 36.83
CA ALA A 13 10.06 26.50 35.56
C ALA A 13 11.44 25.82 35.60
N LEU A 14 11.58 24.68 34.92
CA LEU A 14 12.87 24.08 34.60
C LEU A 14 13.20 24.37 33.14
N LEU A 15 14.01 25.41 32.93
CA LEU A 15 14.75 25.61 31.70
C LEU A 15 16.01 24.73 31.79
N SER A 16 16.02 23.64 31.02
CA SER A 16 17.23 22.84 30.78
C SER A 16 17.47 22.73 29.27
N SER A 17 18.68 23.08 28.91
CA SER A 17 19.23 23.38 27.60
C SER A 17 19.32 22.19 26.62
N CYS A 18 19.18 22.56 25.33
CA CYS A 18 19.83 22.04 24.13
C CYS A 18 20.69 20.78 24.24
N ASN A 19 20.33 19.75 23.48
CA ASN A 19 21.32 18.94 22.77
C ASN A 19 20.73 18.43 21.44
N LEU A 20 20.84 19.26 20.40
CA LEU A 20 20.55 18.88 19.02
C LEU A 20 21.83 18.26 18.44
N PRO A 21 21.85 16.98 18.02
CA PRO A 21 22.91 16.52 17.14
C PRO A 21 22.74 17.21 15.78
N ALA A 22 23.76 17.97 15.41
CA ALA A 22 23.86 18.62 14.12
C ALA A 22 23.75 17.60 12.99
N ALA A 23 22.86 17.89 12.04
CA ALA A 23 22.77 17.22 10.77
C ALA A 23 24.09 17.41 10.01
N SER A 24 24.83 16.32 9.81
CA SER A 24 25.87 16.25 8.79
C SER A 24 25.21 15.99 7.44
N SER A 25 25.02 17.05 6.66
CA SER A 25 24.70 16.98 5.23
C SER A 25 25.87 16.35 4.46
N PRO A 26 25.65 15.36 3.57
CA PRO A 26 26.63 15.01 2.57
C PRO A 26 26.70 16.12 1.50
N ASP A 27 27.88 16.69 1.32
CA ASP A 27 28.25 17.60 0.23
C ASP A 27 28.05 16.92 -1.14
N PRO A 28 27.37 17.55 -2.10
CA PRO A 28 27.18 17.02 -3.45
C PRO A 28 28.40 17.30 -4.34
N GLN A 29 29.40 16.43 -4.29
CA GLN A 29 30.45 16.40 -5.31
C GLN A 29 30.85 14.95 -5.64
N ILE A 30 30.09 14.27 -6.51
CA ILE A 30 30.61 13.44 -7.61
C ILE A 30 29.50 13.39 -8.68
N ALA A 31 29.52 14.36 -9.59
CA ALA A 31 28.94 14.20 -10.92
C ALA A 31 30.10 13.97 -11.90
N THR A 32 29.94 12.97 -12.76
CA THR A 32 30.57 12.89 -14.09
C THR A 32 32.05 12.49 -14.18
N ALA A 33 32.27 11.25 -14.65
CA ALA A 33 33.39 10.68 -15.42
C ALA A 33 33.65 9.25 -14.90
N ALA A 34 33.65 8.17 -15.66
CA ALA A 34 34.13 8.00 -17.02
C ALA A 34 33.36 6.89 -17.75
N ALA A 35 32.70 7.26 -18.84
CA ALA A 35 32.74 6.46 -20.05
C ALA A 35 34.08 6.76 -20.74
N LEU A 36 34.61 5.77 -21.50
CA LEU A 36 35.82 5.81 -22.35
C LEU A 36 37.14 5.37 -21.71
N THR A 37 37.36 4.05 -21.68
CA THR A 37 38.71 3.44 -21.75
C THR A 37 38.76 2.22 -22.67
N VAL A 38 37.96 2.22 -23.73
CA VAL A 38 38.16 1.34 -24.89
C VAL A 38 38.67 2.20 -26.04
N GLN A 39 40.00 2.38 -26.14
CA GLN A 39 40.83 2.49 -27.36
C GLN A 39 42.24 3.01 -27.01
N ALA A 40 43.16 2.13 -26.58
CA ALA A 40 44.60 2.45 -26.50
C ALA A 40 45.48 1.19 -26.61
N ALA A 41 45.15 0.29 -27.53
CA ALA A 41 46.01 -0.85 -27.90
C ALA A 41 46.14 -1.00 -29.43
N ILE A 42 46.03 0.10 -30.17
CA ILE A 42 46.31 0.16 -31.61
C ILE A 42 47.49 1.10 -31.78
N ASN A 43 48.70 0.55 -31.79
CA ASN A 43 49.81 0.93 -32.68
C ASN A 43 51.13 0.31 -32.21
N THR A 44 51.33 -0.95 -32.56
CA THR A 44 52.65 -1.46 -32.94
C THR A 44 52.47 -2.30 -34.20
N SER A 45 52.80 -1.67 -35.32
CA SER A 45 53.04 -2.30 -36.61
C SER A 45 54.41 -2.95 -36.58
N GLU A 46 54.50 -4.26 -36.82
CA GLU A 46 55.51 -4.82 -37.72
C GLU A 46 55.18 -6.26 -38.12
N ASN A 47 54.99 -6.43 -39.43
CA ASN A 47 55.59 -7.49 -40.23
C ASN A 47 55.12 -8.95 -40.04
N ALA A 48 54.06 -9.34 -40.75
CA ALA A 48 53.94 -10.66 -41.36
C ALA A 48 53.05 -10.62 -42.62
N THR A 49 53.62 -11.04 -43.74
CA THR A 49 53.00 -11.27 -45.05
C THR A 49 51.84 -12.29 -45.00
N PRO A 50 50.85 -12.22 -45.91
CA PRO A 50 49.71 -13.12 -45.91
C PRO A 50 50.04 -14.42 -46.69
N LEU A 51 49.75 -15.58 -46.10
CA LEU A 51 49.64 -16.83 -46.84
C LEU A 51 48.23 -17.41 -46.65
N VAL A 52 47.47 -17.33 -47.72
CA VAL A 52 46.12 -17.91 -47.83
C VAL A 52 46.27 -19.43 -47.90
N THR A 53 45.63 -20.18 -47.01
CA THR A 53 45.33 -21.60 -47.22
C THR A 53 44.00 -21.91 -46.55
N SER A 54 42.93 -21.86 -47.34
CA SER A 54 41.59 -22.28 -46.95
C SER A 54 41.54 -23.80 -46.86
N ILE A 55 41.42 -24.33 -45.65
CA ILE A 55 41.02 -25.72 -45.43
C ILE A 55 39.52 -25.67 -45.11
N ALA A 56 38.70 -26.18 -46.03
CA ALA A 56 37.27 -26.37 -45.79
C ALA A 56 37.10 -27.51 -44.78
N THR A 57 36.87 -27.16 -43.52
CA THR A 57 36.47 -28.11 -42.47
C THR A 57 34.95 -28.22 -42.50
N ASN A 58 34.41 -29.38 -42.90
CA ASN A 58 33.00 -29.72 -42.75
C ASN A 58 32.67 -29.84 -41.26
N SER A 59 32.29 -28.72 -40.63
CA SER A 59 31.69 -28.68 -39.30
C SER A 59 30.21 -29.00 -39.44
N VAL A 60 29.80 -30.19 -39.00
CA VAL A 60 28.38 -30.52 -38.78
C VAL A 60 27.89 -29.58 -37.66
N GLY A 61 27.15 -28.54 -38.04
CA GLY A 61 26.49 -27.64 -37.10
C GLY A 61 25.41 -28.42 -36.36
N VAL A 62 25.69 -28.82 -35.13
CA VAL A 62 24.66 -29.25 -34.18
C VAL A 62 23.89 -28.01 -33.75
N THR A 63 22.74 -27.76 -34.40
CA THR A 63 21.78 -26.76 -33.97
C THR A 63 21.12 -27.26 -32.68
N SER A 64 21.67 -26.87 -31.53
CA SER A 64 21.01 -27.06 -30.23
C SER A 64 19.82 -26.12 -30.15
N THR A 65 18.61 -26.66 -30.22
CA THR A 65 17.39 -25.90 -29.89
C THR A 65 17.42 -25.61 -28.39
N PRO A 66 17.46 -24.34 -27.94
CA PRO A 66 17.43 -24.04 -26.52
C PRO A 66 16.11 -24.51 -25.93
N THR A 67 16.15 -25.49 -25.03
CA THR A 67 14.99 -25.88 -24.22
C THR A 67 14.87 -24.85 -23.10
N PHE A 68 14.10 -23.79 -23.34
CA PHE A 68 13.81 -22.80 -22.31
C PHE A 68 12.87 -23.41 -21.27
N SER A 69 13.29 -23.44 -20.01
CA SER A 69 12.40 -23.74 -18.89
C SER A 69 11.48 -22.56 -18.60
N GLN A 70 10.25 -22.85 -18.14
CA GLN A 70 9.27 -21.84 -17.76
C GLN A 70 9.86 -20.89 -16.70
N PRO A 71 9.66 -19.57 -16.83
CA PRO A 71 10.18 -18.61 -15.86
C PRO A 71 9.41 -18.73 -14.54
N MET A 72 10.14 -19.01 -13.47
CA MET A 72 9.62 -19.19 -12.11
C MET A 72 10.29 -18.19 -11.17
N ALA A 73 9.61 -17.79 -10.10
CA ALA A 73 10.19 -17.04 -9.00
C ALA A 73 10.02 -17.81 -7.70
N SER A 74 11.02 -17.73 -6.84
CA SER A 74 10.95 -18.23 -5.46
C SER A 74 11.40 -17.16 -4.48
N VAL A 75 11.00 -17.27 -3.22
CA VAL A 75 11.36 -16.31 -2.17
C VAL A 75 12.16 -16.98 -1.06
N GLY A 76 13.11 -16.25 -0.47
CA GLY A 76 13.91 -16.73 0.66
C GLY A 76 13.22 -16.55 2.02
N GLU A 77 12.30 -15.61 2.11
CA GLU A 77 11.55 -15.23 3.31
C GLU A 77 10.07 -15.05 2.97
N VAL A 78 9.21 -14.94 4.00
CA VAL A 78 7.79 -14.64 3.79
C VAL A 78 7.65 -13.28 3.13
N THR A 79 7.22 -13.27 1.86
CA THR A 79 7.23 -12.07 1.02
C THR A 79 5.82 -11.71 0.61
N ASN A 80 5.46 -10.43 0.79
CA ASN A 80 4.14 -9.92 0.40
C ASN A 80 4.01 -9.88 -1.13
N CYS A 81 2.94 -10.46 -1.66
CA CYS A 81 2.54 -10.31 -3.04
C CYS A 81 1.34 -9.36 -3.12
N ARG A 82 1.46 -8.27 -3.89
CA ARG A 82 0.57 -7.11 -3.83
C ARG A 82 -0.21 -6.90 -5.13
N ALA A 83 -1.19 -6.02 -5.12
CA ALA A 83 -1.95 -5.64 -6.31
C ALA A 83 -1.17 -4.73 -7.29
N GLY A 84 0.03 -4.29 -6.92
CA GLY A 84 0.89 -3.44 -7.75
C GLY A 84 2.25 -3.21 -7.09
N PRO A 85 3.12 -2.39 -7.70
CA PRO A 85 4.48 -2.19 -7.21
C PRO A 85 4.54 -1.34 -5.93
N GLY A 86 5.08 -1.92 -4.87
CA GLY A 86 5.39 -1.19 -3.63
C GLY A 86 4.33 -1.30 -2.54
N THR A 87 4.58 -0.65 -1.41
CA THR A 87 3.81 -0.85 -0.18
C THR A 87 2.43 -0.19 -0.18
N ASN A 88 2.19 0.76 -1.08
CA ASN A 88 0.92 1.48 -1.20
C ASN A 88 -0.18 0.62 -1.87
N TYR A 89 0.18 -0.50 -2.48
CA TYR A 89 -0.79 -1.42 -3.05
C TYR A 89 -1.22 -2.46 -2.02
N ALA A 90 -2.50 -2.80 -2.00
CA ALA A 90 -3.04 -3.83 -1.11
C ALA A 90 -2.31 -5.17 -1.26
N ARG A 91 -2.16 -5.88 -0.14
CA ARG A 91 -1.59 -7.24 -0.11
C ARG A 91 -2.67 -8.24 -0.55
N ILE A 92 -2.40 -8.98 -1.61
CA ILE A 92 -3.26 -10.06 -2.09
C ILE A 92 -2.97 -11.33 -1.30
N THR A 93 -1.69 -11.66 -1.14
CA THR A 93 -1.23 -12.87 -0.44
C THR A 93 0.21 -12.72 0.07
N GLN A 94 0.73 -13.77 0.71
CA GLN A 94 2.13 -13.90 1.09
C GLN A 94 2.68 -15.21 0.54
N LEU A 95 3.85 -15.13 -0.10
CA LEU A 95 4.61 -16.30 -0.53
C LEU A 95 5.50 -16.76 0.61
N VAL A 96 5.56 -18.06 0.85
CA VAL A 96 6.44 -18.65 1.89
C VAL A 96 7.80 -19.05 1.31
N PRO A 97 8.85 -19.19 2.13
CA PRO A 97 10.17 -19.61 1.66
C PRO A 97 10.13 -20.89 0.82
N ASN A 98 10.87 -20.90 -0.29
CA ASN A 98 10.93 -22.00 -1.28
C ASN A 98 9.62 -22.27 -2.04
N GLU A 99 8.59 -21.45 -1.86
CA GLU A 99 7.42 -21.50 -2.74
C GLU A 99 7.83 -21.02 -4.14
N SER A 100 7.43 -21.79 -5.17
CA SER A 100 7.73 -21.48 -6.58
C SER A 100 6.46 -21.06 -7.29
N VAL A 101 6.49 -19.87 -7.91
CA VAL A 101 5.36 -19.26 -8.62
C VAL A 101 5.75 -18.84 -10.03
N GLU A 102 4.82 -18.90 -10.98
CA GLU A 102 5.08 -18.58 -12.38
C GLU A 102 5.27 -17.09 -12.57
N ILE A 103 6.35 -16.68 -13.26
CA ILE A 103 6.55 -15.30 -13.68
C ILE A 103 5.80 -15.10 -15.01
N ILE A 104 4.87 -14.17 -15.03
CA ILE A 104 4.06 -13.81 -16.19
C ILE A 104 4.34 -12.38 -16.70
N GLY A 105 5.09 -11.58 -15.96
CA GLY A 105 5.46 -10.23 -16.37
C GLY A 105 6.63 -9.64 -15.59
N PHE A 106 7.18 -8.54 -16.12
CA PHE A 106 8.22 -7.74 -15.49
C PHE A 106 7.87 -6.25 -15.50
N PHE A 107 8.15 -5.54 -14.43
CA PHE A 107 8.01 -4.08 -14.35
C PHE A 107 9.31 -3.45 -13.85
N SER A 108 9.82 -2.50 -14.63
CA SER A 108 11.05 -1.78 -14.33
C SER A 108 10.90 -0.92 -13.07
N PRO A 109 11.91 -0.84 -12.19
CA PRO A 109 13.24 -1.42 -12.34
C PRO A 109 13.38 -2.86 -11.79
N ASN A 110 12.51 -3.31 -10.89
CA ASN A 110 12.74 -4.57 -10.18
C ASN A 110 11.47 -5.20 -9.59
N TYR A 111 10.43 -5.40 -10.41
CA TYR A 111 9.22 -6.11 -10.01
C TYR A 111 8.90 -7.27 -10.97
N TRP A 112 8.53 -8.40 -10.38
CA TRP A 112 7.99 -9.55 -11.09
C TRP A 112 6.48 -9.62 -10.89
N ILE A 113 5.77 -9.97 -11.96
CA ILE A 113 4.34 -10.25 -11.90
C ILE A 113 4.23 -11.75 -11.96
N VAL A 114 3.57 -12.32 -10.95
CA VAL A 114 3.50 -13.76 -10.75
C VAL A 114 2.06 -14.24 -10.69
N PHE A 115 1.83 -15.46 -11.16
CA PHE A 115 0.52 -16.12 -11.05
C PHE A 115 0.52 -17.10 -9.88
N THR A 116 -0.39 -16.86 -8.93
CA THR A 116 -0.56 -17.69 -7.73
C THR A 116 -1.94 -18.38 -7.75
N LYS A 117 -2.19 -19.27 -6.79
CA LYS A 117 -3.52 -19.89 -6.61
C LYS A 117 -4.63 -18.88 -6.29
N LEU A 118 -4.27 -17.68 -5.80
CA LEU A 118 -5.21 -16.58 -5.50
C LEU A 118 -5.29 -15.56 -6.62
N GLY A 119 -4.57 -15.77 -7.73
CA GLY A 119 -4.54 -14.87 -8.88
C GLY A 119 -3.17 -14.22 -9.11
N GLU A 120 -3.17 -13.25 -10.01
CA GLU A 120 -2.01 -12.43 -10.36
C GLU A 120 -1.63 -11.49 -9.21
N CYS A 121 -0.32 -11.36 -8.94
CA CYS A 121 0.17 -10.39 -7.98
C CYS A 121 1.61 -9.94 -8.27
N TRP A 122 1.99 -8.84 -7.64
CA TRP A 122 3.25 -8.13 -7.81
C TRP A 122 4.21 -8.50 -6.69
N LEU A 123 5.38 -9.00 -7.09
CA LEU A 123 6.45 -9.47 -6.23
C LEU A 123 7.69 -8.59 -6.40
N SER A 124 8.22 -8.06 -5.30
CA SER A 124 9.46 -7.28 -5.33
C SER A 124 10.63 -8.19 -5.74
N GLY A 125 11.38 -7.78 -6.77
CA GLY A 125 12.57 -8.49 -7.22
C GLY A 125 13.72 -8.47 -6.20
N GLU A 126 13.66 -7.63 -5.18
CA GLU A 126 14.62 -7.65 -4.06
C GLU A 126 14.52 -8.94 -3.23
N PHE A 127 13.33 -9.53 -3.16
CA PHE A 127 13.05 -10.73 -2.37
C PHE A 127 12.79 -11.96 -3.23
N ALA A 128 12.79 -11.78 -4.56
CA ALA A 128 12.52 -12.84 -5.52
C ALA A 128 13.79 -13.36 -6.18
N THR A 129 13.94 -14.67 -6.20
CA THR A 129 14.98 -15.38 -6.96
C THR A 129 14.36 -15.98 -8.22
N PRO A 130 14.54 -15.36 -9.40
CA PRO A 130 14.04 -15.90 -10.66
C PRO A 130 14.85 -17.13 -11.10
N VAL A 131 14.16 -18.13 -11.65
CA VAL A 131 14.72 -19.39 -12.17
C VAL A 131 14.15 -19.65 -13.56
N GLY A 132 14.98 -20.18 -14.46
CA GLY A 132 14.60 -20.44 -15.85
C GLY A 132 14.78 -19.24 -16.76
N SER A 133 14.18 -19.29 -17.95
CA SER A 133 14.39 -18.25 -18.96
C SER A 133 13.32 -17.17 -18.89
N PHE A 134 13.73 -15.96 -18.57
CA PHE A 134 12.87 -14.76 -18.52
C PHE A 134 13.05 -13.85 -19.75
N ALA A 135 13.77 -14.28 -20.79
CA ALA A 135 14.05 -13.48 -21.98
C ALA A 135 12.79 -13.07 -22.77
N SER A 136 11.71 -13.86 -22.65
CA SER A 136 10.43 -13.62 -23.32
C SER A 136 9.35 -13.10 -22.37
N VAL A 137 9.69 -12.80 -21.12
CA VAL A 137 8.71 -12.27 -20.14
C VAL A 137 8.30 -10.86 -20.60
N PRO A 138 7.00 -10.60 -20.79
CA PRO A 138 6.55 -9.29 -21.23
C PRO A 138 6.80 -8.24 -20.15
N THR A 139 7.19 -7.05 -20.58
CA THR A 139 7.16 -5.88 -19.71
C THR A 139 5.72 -5.39 -19.57
N VAL A 140 5.26 -5.18 -18.36
CA VAL A 140 3.94 -4.63 -18.08
C VAL A 140 4.07 -3.19 -17.58
N THR A 141 2.98 -2.45 -17.61
CA THR A 141 2.86 -1.18 -16.89
C THR A 141 2.34 -1.44 -15.48
N ALA A 142 2.72 -0.62 -14.52
CA ALA A 142 2.07 -0.64 -13.22
C ALA A 142 0.55 -0.43 -13.39
N PRO A 143 -0.30 -1.20 -12.69
CA PRO A 143 -1.67 -0.80 -12.48
C PRO A 143 -1.66 0.61 -11.93
N PRO A 144 -2.64 1.46 -12.28
CA PRO A 144 -2.81 2.70 -11.55
C PRO A 144 -2.73 2.35 -10.07
N THR A 145 -1.90 3.08 -9.33
CA THR A 145 -1.93 2.98 -7.87
C THR A 145 -3.40 3.00 -7.48
N GLN A 146 -3.82 2.13 -6.56
CA GLN A 146 -4.98 2.49 -5.76
C GLN A 146 -4.55 3.74 -5.00
N GLU A 147 -4.54 4.86 -5.70
CA GLU A 147 -4.74 6.18 -5.17
C GLU A 147 -6.09 5.98 -4.48
N ASP A 148 -6.09 5.62 -3.20
CA ASP A 148 -6.19 6.56 -2.09
C ASP A 148 -6.56 8.02 -2.52
N GLY A 149 -7.35 8.14 -3.59
CA GLY A 149 -7.92 9.36 -4.12
C GLY A 149 -8.91 9.86 -3.10
N ALA A 150 -9.33 11.10 -3.29
CA ALA A 150 -10.32 11.74 -2.42
C ALA A 150 -11.43 10.73 -2.10
N LEU A 151 -11.47 10.31 -0.84
CA LEU A 151 -12.41 9.31 -0.38
C LEU A 151 -13.81 9.90 -0.48
N ASP A 152 -14.73 9.21 -1.12
CA ASP A 152 -16.10 9.67 -1.19
C ASP A 152 -16.78 9.48 0.17
N ALA A 153 -17.43 10.54 0.66
CA ALA A 153 -18.16 10.47 1.92
C ALA A 153 -19.41 9.59 1.79
N ALA A 154 -19.68 8.78 2.82
CA ALA A 154 -20.98 8.14 2.97
C ALA A 154 -22.11 9.19 2.97
N THR A 155 -23.25 8.82 2.42
CA THR A 155 -24.42 9.72 2.35
C THR A 155 -25.64 9.06 2.95
N PHE A 156 -26.41 9.79 3.74
CA PHE A 156 -27.69 9.28 4.21
C PHE A 156 -28.76 9.44 3.12
N PRO A 157 -29.49 8.37 2.74
CA PRO A 157 -30.69 8.50 1.93
C PRO A 157 -31.81 9.19 2.70
N ASN A 158 -32.92 9.48 2.02
CA ASN A 158 -34.17 9.85 2.71
C ASN A 158 -34.55 8.73 3.67
N ASN A 159 -34.85 9.07 4.92
CA ASN A 159 -35.06 8.10 6.01
C ASN A 159 -33.86 7.19 6.28
N GLY A 160 -32.63 7.66 6.01
CA GLY A 160 -31.37 6.98 6.33
C GLY A 160 -31.09 6.85 7.82
N TRP A 161 -31.99 7.30 8.68
CA TRP A 161 -31.93 7.04 10.10
C TRP A 161 -33.33 6.96 10.68
N THR A 162 -33.50 6.08 11.66
CA THR A 162 -34.71 5.94 12.45
C THR A 162 -34.33 5.90 13.92
N PHE A 163 -35.23 6.37 14.77
CA PHE A 163 -35.04 6.28 16.21
C PHE A 163 -36.37 6.06 16.91
N PHE A 164 -36.32 5.39 18.05
CA PHE A 164 -37.45 5.23 18.94
C PHE A 164 -37.00 5.52 20.36
N CYS A 165 -37.56 6.57 20.96
CA CYS A 165 -37.32 6.89 22.37
C CYS A 165 -38.36 6.19 23.24
N TYR A 166 -37.88 5.33 24.13
CA TYR A 166 -38.66 4.72 25.19
C TYR A 166 -38.68 5.66 26.39
N GLY A 167 -39.84 5.80 27.02
CA GLY A 167 -39.82 6.18 28.44
C GLY A 167 -39.32 4.97 29.25
N PRO A 168 -38.55 5.12 30.33
CA PRO A 168 -37.66 6.21 30.73
C PRO A 168 -36.27 6.10 30.07
N GLY A 169 -35.78 7.21 29.51
CA GLY A 169 -34.36 7.48 29.29
C GLY A 169 -33.61 6.57 28.30
N GLN A 170 -34.28 5.88 27.38
CA GLN A 170 -33.62 4.98 26.42
C GLN A 170 -34.03 5.30 24.99
N ALA A 171 -33.11 5.19 24.05
CA ALA A 171 -33.37 5.32 22.63
C ALA A 171 -32.74 4.17 21.83
N ASP A 172 -33.55 3.55 20.96
CA ASP A 172 -33.06 2.68 19.89
C ASP A 172 -32.81 3.54 18.66
N ILE A 173 -31.62 3.44 18.08
CA ILE A 173 -31.20 4.21 16.92
C ILE A 173 -30.71 3.26 15.84
N THR A 174 -31.16 3.48 14.61
CA THR A 174 -30.66 2.78 13.43
C THR A 174 -30.21 3.81 12.40
N LEU A 175 -28.99 3.65 11.91
CA LEU A 175 -28.40 4.41 10.82
C LEU A 175 -28.25 3.49 9.60
N THR A 176 -28.63 3.99 8.44
CA THR A 176 -28.47 3.34 7.14
C THR A 176 -27.96 4.37 6.14
N TRP A 177 -26.83 4.09 5.49
CA TRP A 177 -26.22 5.02 4.54
C TRP A 177 -26.00 4.36 3.18
N ASN A 178 -25.87 5.19 2.15
CA ASN A 178 -25.34 4.78 0.86
C ASN A 178 -23.83 4.76 0.98
N ASP A 179 -23.27 3.59 0.71
CA ASP A 179 -21.86 3.43 0.43
C ASP A 179 -21.52 4.13 -0.89
N LYS A 180 -20.54 5.04 -0.83
CA LYS A 180 -20.07 5.84 -1.96
C LYS A 180 -18.57 5.71 -2.17
N ALA A 181 -17.85 5.28 -1.14
CA ALA A 181 -16.44 4.99 -1.28
C ALA A 181 -16.33 3.61 -1.95
N ASP A 182 -15.53 3.52 -3.00
CA ASP A 182 -15.18 2.22 -3.62
C ASP A 182 -13.76 1.78 -3.20
N ASN A 183 -13.08 2.61 -2.39
CA ASN A 183 -11.68 2.50 -2.00
C ASN A 183 -11.45 2.71 -0.50
N GLU A 184 -12.48 2.55 0.33
CA GLU A 184 -12.37 2.57 1.78
C GLU A 184 -11.80 1.26 2.33
N THR A 185 -10.99 1.38 3.38
CA THR A 185 -10.61 0.24 4.23
C THR A 185 -11.76 -0.15 5.16
N GLY A 186 -12.57 0.83 5.56
CA GLY A 186 -13.77 0.61 6.35
C GLY A 186 -14.50 1.89 6.73
N TYR A 187 -15.40 1.75 7.68
CA TYR A 187 -16.23 2.82 8.21
C TYR A 187 -16.03 2.99 9.71
N ARG A 188 -16.07 4.24 10.19
CA ARG A 188 -16.11 4.61 11.61
C ARG A 188 -17.45 5.25 11.91
N ILE A 189 -18.11 4.79 12.96
CA ILE A 189 -19.28 5.45 13.51
C ILE A 189 -18.80 6.43 14.58
N LEU A 190 -19.05 7.71 14.36
CA LEU A 190 -18.77 8.75 15.33
C LEU A 190 -20.06 9.16 16.03
N ARG A 191 -20.05 9.15 17.35
CA ARG A 191 -21.11 9.68 18.20
C ARG A 191 -20.57 10.89 18.95
N ASN A 192 -21.20 12.06 18.78
CA ASN A 192 -20.73 13.34 19.33
C ASN A 192 -19.24 13.60 19.03
N ASN A 193 -18.81 13.34 17.80
CA ASN A 193 -17.44 13.46 17.30
C ASN A 193 -16.41 12.47 17.88
N GLU A 194 -16.83 11.47 18.66
CA GLU A 194 -15.97 10.40 19.14
C GLU A 194 -16.25 9.10 18.39
N VAL A 195 -15.20 8.38 17.96
CA VAL A 195 -15.35 7.08 17.31
C VAL A 195 -15.81 6.06 18.34
N ILE A 196 -16.99 5.46 18.11
CA ILE A 196 -17.56 4.43 18.99
C ILE A 196 -17.45 3.02 18.42
N LEU A 197 -17.30 2.89 17.09
CA LEU A 197 -17.23 1.60 16.42
C LEU A 197 -16.50 1.73 15.08
N GLU A 198 -15.72 0.70 14.74
CA GLU A 198 -15.20 0.48 13.39
C GLU A 198 -15.93 -0.69 12.73
N LEU A 199 -16.24 -0.52 11.46
CA LEU A 199 -16.94 -1.46 10.60
C LEU A 199 -16.07 -1.77 9.38
N PRO A 200 -16.16 -2.99 8.82
CA PRO A 200 -15.45 -3.35 7.59
C PRO A 200 -15.95 -2.51 6.39
N ALA A 201 -15.14 -2.46 5.33
CA ALA A 201 -15.55 -1.91 4.03
C ALA A 201 -16.89 -2.51 3.55
N ASN A 202 -17.62 -1.76 2.73
CA ASN A 202 -18.96 -2.10 2.24
C ASN A 202 -20.07 -2.19 3.30
N SER A 203 -19.82 -1.74 4.53
CA SER A 203 -20.86 -1.63 5.55
C SER A 203 -21.83 -0.50 5.19
N THR A 204 -23.13 -0.73 5.45
CA THR A 204 -24.21 0.21 5.07
C THR A 204 -25.21 0.47 6.19
N ASN A 205 -25.02 -0.13 7.35
CA ASN A 205 -25.93 0.00 8.48
C ASN A 205 -25.23 -0.13 9.83
N PHE A 206 -25.82 0.50 10.85
CA PHE A 206 -25.44 0.44 12.25
C PHE A 206 -26.69 0.62 13.11
N SER A 207 -26.78 -0.10 14.23
CA SER A 207 -27.80 0.16 15.25
C SER A 207 -27.22 0.10 16.65
N GLU A 208 -27.77 0.90 17.54
CA GLU A 208 -27.47 0.85 18.96
C GLU A 208 -28.68 1.20 19.80
N THR A 209 -28.61 0.81 21.07
CA THR A 209 -29.50 1.26 22.13
C THR A 209 -28.67 2.06 23.13
N LEU A 210 -29.08 3.29 23.45
CA LEU A 210 -28.36 4.13 24.40
C LEU A 210 -29.30 4.81 25.39
N GLU A 211 -28.74 5.28 26.50
CA GLU A 211 -29.47 6.07 27.48
C GLU A 211 -29.57 7.53 26.99
N LEU A 212 -30.78 7.96 26.66
CA LEU A 212 -31.08 9.31 26.17
C LEU A 212 -32.42 9.78 26.78
N ASP A 213 -32.34 10.78 27.64
CA ASP A 213 -33.50 11.39 28.30
C ASP A 213 -34.29 12.29 27.36
N SER A 214 -35.55 12.55 27.71
CA SER A 214 -36.40 13.52 27.01
C SER A 214 -35.74 14.90 26.95
N GLY A 215 -35.70 15.49 25.76
CA GLY A 215 -35.03 16.76 25.47
C GLY A 215 -33.52 16.66 25.23
N GLN A 216 -32.90 15.48 25.40
CA GLN A 216 -31.49 15.28 25.05
C GLN A 216 -31.32 14.97 23.56
N SER A 217 -30.14 15.34 23.04
CA SER A 217 -29.75 15.11 21.67
C SER A 217 -28.44 14.33 21.58
N VAL A 218 -28.30 13.56 20.50
CA VAL A 218 -27.09 12.84 20.13
C VAL A 218 -26.80 13.06 18.65
N GLY A 219 -25.53 13.32 18.33
CA GLY A 219 -25.06 13.53 16.96
C GLY A 219 -24.32 12.31 16.42
N TYR A 220 -24.53 11.98 15.14
CA TYR A 220 -23.83 10.92 14.42
C TYR A 220 -23.17 11.41 13.15
N ILE A 221 -22.00 10.84 12.85
CA ILE A 221 -21.31 10.94 11.56
C ILE A 221 -20.85 9.53 11.17
N VAL A 222 -21.04 9.17 9.90
CA VAL A 222 -20.43 7.98 9.30
C VAL A 222 -19.19 8.43 8.54
N ARG A 223 -18.03 7.93 8.94
CA ARG A 223 -16.75 8.31 8.36
C ARG A 223 -16.18 7.13 7.58
N ALA A 224 -16.05 7.29 6.26
CA ALA A 224 -15.24 6.37 5.47
C ALA A 224 -13.76 6.65 5.80
N TYR A 225 -12.90 5.63 5.82
CA TYR A 225 -11.45 5.82 5.96
C TYR A 225 -10.64 4.83 5.11
N ASN A 226 -9.46 5.27 4.68
CA ASN A 226 -8.40 4.44 4.10
C ASN A 226 -7.03 4.94 4.59
N LEU A 227 -5.93 4.53 3.94
CA LEU A 227 -4.60 4.96 4.34
C LEU A 227 -4.29 6.42 3.95
N ALA A 228 -4.98 6.99 2.98
CA ALA A 228 -4.76 8.38 2.55
C ALA A 228 -5.56 9.38 3.34
N GLY A 229 -6.69 8.98 3.92
CA GLY A 229 -7.48 9.89 4.71
C GLY A 229 -8.86 9.36 5.06
N GLU A 230 -9.73 10.32 5.35
CA GLU A 230 -11.06 10.11 5.90
C GLU A 230 -12.04 11.05 5.21
N ALA A 231 -13.29 10.62 5.08
CA ALA A 231 -14.37 11.42 4.55
C ALA A 231 -15.64 11.27 5.41
N ASP A 232 -16.13 12.40 5.91
CA ASP A 232 -17.28 12.46 6.81
C ASP A 232 -18.59 12.63 6.04
N SER A 233 -19.61 11.86 6.44
CA SER A 233 -20.98 12.12 6.05
C SER A 233 -21.47 13.48 6.57
N ALA A 234 -22.59 13.95 6.03
CA ALA A 234 -23.37 14.99 6.71
C ALA A 234 -23.74 14.50 8.14
N PRO A 235 -23.70 15.38 9.17
CA PRO A 235 -24.05 14.99 10.52
C PRO A 235 -25.55 14.77 10.66
N VAL A 236 -25.93 13.77 11.44
CA VAL A 236 -27.32 13.52 11.85
C VAL A 236 -27.45 13.92 13.32
N THR A 237 -28.52 14.62 13.68
CA THR A 237 -28.85 14.90 15.08
C THR A 237 -30.21 14.27 15.40
N ILE A 238 -30.22 13.44 16.43
CA ILE A 238 -31.42 12.79 16.95
C ILE A 238 -31.71 13.44 18.31
N THR A 239 -32.96 13.83 18.51
CA THR A 239 -33.43 14.44 19.77
C THR A 239 -34.64 13.66 20.26
N CYS A 240 -34.58 13.16 21.50
CA CYS A 240 -35.77 12.57 22.10
C CYS A 240 -36.78 13.67 22.46
N PRO A 241 -38.05 13.51 22.08
CA PRO A 241 -39.10 14.50 22.36
C PRO A 241 -39.41 14.63 23.85
#